data_AF-A0A7C7YBW5-F1
#
_entry.id   AF-A0A7C7YBW5-F1
#
_cell.length_a   1.000
_cell.length_b   1.000
_cell.length_c   1.000
_cell.angle_alpha   90.00
_cell.angle_beta   90.00
_cell.angle_gamma   90.00
#
_symmetry.space_group_name_H-M   'P 1'
#
loop_
_entity.id
_entity.type
_entity.pdbx_description
1 polymer ?
#
loop_
_entity_poly.entity_id
_entity_poly.type
_entity_poly.pdbx_seq_one_letter_code
_entity_poly.pdbx_strand_id
1 'polypeptide(L)' 'MPKRRDQIRMTDDDFWQFVESQKTVQVATLQRDGATHLMPLWFALQDGAIVLETFTKSQKVKNLERDPRITLLFEDG' A
#
# COMPACT_ATOMS: atom_id res chain seq x y z
N MET A 1 -24.74 -21.11 -3.77
CA MET A 1 -23.43 -21.22 -3.09
C MET A 1 -22.70 -19.90 -3.30
N PRO A 2 -22.25 -19.20 -2.24
CA PRO A 2 -21.48 -17.97 -2.40
C PRO A 2 -20.17 -18.25 -3.16
N LYS A 3 -19.68 -17.29 -3.96
CA LYS A 3 -18.41 -17.47 -4.69
C LYS A 3 -17.28 -17.52 -3.66
N ARG A 4 -16.24 -18.32 -3.91
CA ARG A 4 -15.09 -18.49 -2.99
C ARG A 4 -14.43 -17.17 -2.56
N ARG A 5 -14.46 -16.14 -3.43
CA ARG A 5 -13.95 -14.79 -3.11
C ARG A 5 -14.77 -14.07 -2.03
N ASP A 6 -16.08 -14.30 -1.99
CA ASP A 6 -16.97 -13.64 -1.02
C ASP A 6 -16.75 -14.21 0.39
N GLN A 7 -16.26 -15.45 0.50
CA GLN A 7 -15.99 -16.13 1.77
C GLN A 7 -14.69 -15.65 2.45
N ILE A 8 -13.80 -15.00 1.70
CA ILE A 8 -12.49 -14.52 2.19
C ILE A 8 -12.36 -13.00 2.15
N ARG A 9 -13.42 -12.29 1.74
CA ARG A 9 -13.41 -10.83 1.66
C ARG A 9 -13.57 -10.27 3.07
N MET A 10 -12.60 -9.47 3.50
CA MET A 10 -12.68 -8.72 4.75
C MET A 10 -13.79 -7.66 4.67
N THR A 11 -14.43 -7.38 5.79
CA THR A 11 -15.25 -6.16 5.93
C THR A 11 -14.34 -4.93 6.01
N ASP A 12 -14.90 -3.74 5.88
CA ASP A 12 -14.11 -2.49 5.99
C ASP A 12 -13.51 -2.34 7.40
N ASP A 13 -14.24 -2.74 8.44
CA ASP A 13 -13.76 -2.72 9.82
C ASP A 13 -12.62 -3.73 10.03
N ASP A 14 -12.77 -4.96 9.52
CA ASP A 14 -11.72 -5.98 9.60
C ASP A 14 -10.45 -5.51 8.86
N PHE A 15 -10.62 -4.85 7.70
CA PHE A 15 -9.52 -4.31 6.91
C PHE A 15 -8.74 -3.26 7.71
N TRP A 16 -9.42 -2.28 8.32
CA TRP A 16 -8.74 -1.23 9.07
C TRP A 16 -8.08 -1.75 10.34
N GLN A 17 -8.71 -2.69 11.06
CA GLN A 17 -8.10 -3.35 12.22
C GLN A 17 -6.84 -4.14 11.83
N PHE A 18 -6.87 -4.83 10.68
CA PHE A 18 -5.71 -5.53 10.17
C PHE A 18 -4.60 -4.56 9.78
N VAL A 19 -4.91 -3.49 9.06
CA VAL A 19 -3.92 -2.47 8.69
C VAL A 19 -3.30 -1.85 9.94
N GLU A 20 -4.08 -1.50 10.96
CA GLU A 20 -3.58 -0.95 12.23
C GLU A 20 -2.64 -1.90 12.98
N SER A 21 -2.80 -3.21 12.82
CA SER A 21 -1.90 -4.20 13.45
C SER A 21 -0.56 -4.37 12.73
N GLN A 22 -0.42 -3.86 11.50
CA GLN A 22 0.81 -3.98 10.70
C GLN A 22 1.84 -2.91 11.04
N LYS A 23 3.12 -3.25 10.88
CA LYS A 23 4.25 -2.30 11.01
C LYS A 23 4.77 -1.79 9.67
N THR A 24 4.60 -2.59 8.63
CA THR A 24 5.18 -2.35 7.31
C THR A 24 4.13 -2.56 6.23
N VAL A 25 4.33 -1.90 5.10
CA VAL A 25 3.53 -2.08 3.89
C VAL A 25 4.47 -2.22 2.69
N GLN A 26 4.15 -3.13 1.77
CA GLN A 26 4.84 -3.20 0.48
C GLN A 26 4.28 -2.15 -0.46
N VAL A 27 5.14 -1.27 -0.96
CA VAL A 27 4.76 -0.16 -1.82
C VAL A 27 5.31 -0.38 -3.22
N ALA A 28 4.43 -0.39 -4.21
CA ALA A 28 4.79 -0.46 -5.61
C ALA A 28 4.47 0.87 -6.32
N THR A 29 5.48 1.40 -7.02
CA THR A 29 5.36 2.56 -7.93
C THR A 29 5.94 2.20 -9.30
N LEU A 30 5.71 3.01 -10.33
CA LEU A 30 6.16 2.71 -11.69
C LEU A 30 7.42 3.51 -12.06
N GLN A 31 8.44 2.81 -12.55
CA GLN A 31 9.63 3.39 -13.17
C GLN A 31 9.28 4.08 -14.50
N ARG A 32 10.25 4.77 -15.13
CA ARG A 32 10.02 5.49 -16.40
C ARG A 32 9.66 4.57 -17.56
N ASP A 33 10.19 3.36 -17.55
CA ASP A 33 9.94 2.30 -18.52
C ASP A 33 8.69 1.45 -18.17
N GLY A 34 7.99 1.80 -17.09
CA GLY A 34 6.83 1.06 -16.60
C GLY A 34 7.16 -0.15 -15.72
N ALA A 35 8.44 -0.46 -15.46
CA ALA A 35 8.80 -1.52 -14.53
C ALA A 35 8.38 -1.16 -13.09
N THR A 36 8.04 -2.18 -12.30
CA THR A 36 7.64 -1.98 -10.90
C THR A 36 8.86 -1.69 -10.03
N HIS A 37 8.81 -0.58 -9.29
CA HIS A 37 9.70 -0.29 -8.18
C HIS A 37 8.98 -0.65 -6.87
N LEU A 38 9.41 -1.74 -6.25
CA LEU A 38 8.82 -2.31 -5.04
C LEU A 38 9.74 -2.09 -3.84
N MET A 39 9.17 -1.67 -2.70
CA MET A 39 9.92 -1.54 -1.46
C MET A 39 9.02 -1.54 -0.22
N PRO A 40 9.51 -2.04 0.93
CA PRO A 40 8.82 -1.91 2.20
C PRO A 40 8.93 -0.47 2.73
N LEU A 41 7.86 0.00 3.37
CA LEU A 41 7.85 1.24 4.14
C LEU A 41 7.12 1.06 5.47
N TRP A 42 7.52 1.85 6.47
CA TRP A 42 6.66 2.12 7.62
C TRP A 42 5.58 3.12 7.18
N PHE A 43 4.46 3.11 7.89
CA PHE A 43 3.33 3.97 7.61
C PHE A 43 2.71 4.46 8.91
N ALA A 44 1.89 5.49 8.80
CA ALA A 44 1.00 5.95 9.85
C ALA A 44 -0.45 5.90 9.35
N LEU A 45 -1.39 5.84 10.28
CA LEU A 45 -2.80 6.06 10.01
C LEU A 45 -3.18 7.46 10.50
N GLN A 46 -3.76 8.27 9.61
CA GLN A 46 -4.18 9.62 9.93
C GLN A 46 -5.47 9.93 9.18
N ASP A 47 -6.51 10.34 9.90
CA ASP A 47 -7.81 10.77 9.34
C ASP A 47 -8.42 9.75 8.34
N GLY A 48 -8.30 8.46 8.62
CA GLY A 48 -8.79 7.38 7.75
C GLY A 48 -7.95 7.13 6.50
N ALA A 49 -6.72 7.67 6.45
CA ALA A 49 -5.78 7.48 5.36
C ALA A 49 -4.48 6.81 5.82
N ILE A 50 -3.85 6.08 4.89
CA ILE A 50 -2.50 5.55 5.05
C ILE A 50 -1.51 6.63 4.63
N VAL A 51 -0.65 7.04 5.55
CA VAL A 51 0.38 8.06 5.32
C VAL A 51 1.75 7.41 5.25
N LEU A 52 2.49 7.72 4.19
CA LEU A 52 3.86 7.24 3.98
C LEU A 52 4.84 8.40 4.15
N GLU A 53 5.85 8.20 4.99
CA GLU A 53 6.96 9.14 5.13
C GLU A 53 8.10 8.77 4.19
N THR A 54 8.70 9.74 3.51
CA THR A 54 9.84 9.49 2.63
C THR A 54 10.67 10.74 2.33
N PHE A 55 11.92 10.54 1.93
CA PHE A 55 12.76 11.64 1.44
C PHE A 55 12.21 12.23 0.14
N THR A 56 12.13 13.56 0.06
CA THR A 56 11.60 14.31 -1.10
C THR A 56 12.31 14.00 -2.41
N LYS A 57 13.59 13.62 -2.38
CA LYS A 57 14.37 13.27 -3.58
C LYS A 57 14.39 11.77 -3.91
N SER A 58 13.66 10.95 -3.15
CA SER A 58 13.63 9.50 -3.33
C SER A 58 13.06 9.10 -4.70
N GLN A 59 13.45 7.92 -5.18
CA GLN A 59 12.99 7.43 -6.48
C GLN A 59 11.46 7.28 -6.53
N LYS A 60 10.81 6.97 -5.41
CA LYS A 60 9.35 6.81 -5.33
C LYS A 60 8.60 8.13 -5.50
N VAL A 61 9.12 9.22 -4.94
CA VAL A 61 8.57 10.56 -5.15
C VAL A 61 8.69 10.93 -6.62
N LYS A 62 9.87 10.77 -7.22
CA LYS A 62 10.08 11.00 -8.66
C LYS A 62 9.21 10.11 -9.55
N ASN A 63 8.86 8.91 -9.08
CA ASN A 63 7.93 8.03 -9.77
C ASN A 63 6.50 8.58 -9.67
N LEU A 64 6.02 8.92 -8.47
CA LEU A 64 4.67 9.43 -8.22
C LEU A 64 4.40 10.81 -8.84
N GLU A 65 5.41 11.68 -8.93
CA GLU A 65 5.31 12.96 -9.63
C GLU A 65 5.07 12.79 -11.14
N ARG A 66 5.58 11.70 -11.74
CA ARG A 66 5.40 11.39 -13.15
C ARG A 66 4.14 10.56 -13.41
N ASP A 67 3.87 9.60 -12.54
CA ASP A 67 2.72 8.70 -12.63
C ASP A 67 2.20 8.43 -11.21
N PRO A 68 1.01 8.94 -10.85
CA PRO A 68 0.48 8.87 -9.49
C PRO A 68 -0.04 7.49 -9.10
N ARG A 69 0.01 6.49 -9.99
CA ARG A 69 -0.43 5.12 -9.67
C ARG A 69 0.51 4.49 -8.64
N ILE A 70 -0.10 3.97 -7.59
CA ILE A 70 0.56 3.31 -6.47
C ILE A 70 -0.26 2.09 -6.04
N THR A 71 0.41 1.03 -5.63
CA THR A 71 -0.21 -0.13 -4.98
C THR A 71 0.40 -0.32 -3.61
N LEU A 72 -0.44 -0.54 -2.62
CA LEU A 72 -0.08 -0.92 -1.26
C LEU A 72 -0.54 -2.35 -1.02
N LEU A 73 0.36 -3.19 -0.52
CA LEU A 73 0.05 -4.56 -0.12
C LEU A 73 0.41 -4.71 1.36
N PHE A 74 -0.59 -5.15 2.13
CA PHE A 74 -0.46 -5.56 3.52
C PHE A 74 -0.67 -7.06 3.58
N GLU A 75 0.23 -7.74 4.28
CA GLU A 75 0.29 -9.18 4.41
C GLU A 75 0.71 -9.57 5.82
N ASP A 76 0.25 -10.74 6.27
CA ASP A 76 0.69 -11.37 7.51
C ASP A 76 0.74 -12.88 7.28
N GLY A 77 1.79 -13.55 7.78
CA GLY A 77 2.10 -14.97 7.54
C GLY A 77 3.33 -15.23 6.69
#